data_AF-A0A0F5PDD5-F1
#
_entry.id   AF-A0A0F5PDD5-F1
#
_cell.length_a   1.000
_cell.length_b   1.000
_cell.length_c   1.000
_cell.angle_alpha   90.00
_cell.angle_beta   90.00
_cell.angle_gamma   90.00
#
_symmetry.space_group_name_H-M   'P 1'
#
loop_
_entity.id
_entity.type
_entity.pdbx_description
1 polymer ?
#
loop_
_entity_poly.entity_id
_entity_poly.type
_entity_poly.pdbx_seq_one_letter_code
_entity_poly.pdbx_strand_id
1 'polypeptide(L)'
;MTLQLDLQKSARTLRVSLEKAGVAADVKAELIFDMDVSGSFEHEHEEGTTSRLIERLVPFGMELDPDGRMDVFTFSDGKRSVQHVGTVAPDDCRGYIVRNVVKRVPGWNGGTTYSYVLERNLQHFGWLPAEAGGGFLSRFFGVGQEPEFRTKKRSIVIFVTDGENDPSDHGRTIQILEESERRGDQVYFLFVGACEHDVDFGFLRHIAARFRNTGVVIIRDLDAFVELSDEQLNTQLLGSELLDWLKS
;
A
#
# COMPACT_ATOMS: atom_id res chain seq x y z
N MET A 1 -19.65 17.48 5.45
CA MET A 1 -20.96 16.94 5.00
C MET A 1 -20.96 16.61 3.51
N THR A 2 -20.51 17.49 2.61
CA THR A 2 -20.43 17.18 1.16
C THR A 2 -19.46 16.05 0.82
N LEU A 3 -18.22 16.11 1.32
CA LEU A 3 -17.20 15.08 1.05
C LEU A 3 -17.64 13.67 1.47
N GLN A 4 -18.20 13.53 2.67
CA GLN A 4 -18.63 12.24 3.18
C GLN A 4 -19.78 11.64 2.34
N LEU A 5 -20.69 12.48 1.86
CA LEU A 5 -21.75 12.06 0.95
C LEU A 5 -21.18 11.61 -0.41
N ASP A 6 -20.14 12.29 -0.90
CA ASP A 6 -19.48 11.91 -2.15
C ASP A 6 -18.70 10.60 -2.00
N LEU A 7 -17.94 10.41 -0.91
CA LEU A 7 -17.26 9.14 -0.60
C LEU A 7 -18.25 7.97 -0.49
N GLN A 8 -19.43 8.19 0.10
CA GLN A 8 -20.48 7.16 0.13
C GLN A 8 -21.01 6.80 -1.27
N LYS A 9 -21.09 7.76 -2.20
CA LYS A 9 -21.44 7.46 -3.59
C LYS A 9 -20.31 6.67 -4.25
N SER A 10 -19.06 7.09 -4.08
CA SER A 10 -17.90 6.40 -4.65
C SER A 10 -17.77 4.96 -4.16
N ALA A 11 -18.02 4.72 -2.86
CA ALA A 11 -18.07 3.38 -2.28
C ALA A 11 -19.17 2.52 -2.92
N ARG A 12 -20.37 3.06 -3.13
CA ARG A 12 -21.45 2.36 -3.86
C ARG A 12 -21.07 2.07 -5.31
N THR A 13 -20.43 3.01 -5.99
CA THR A 13 -19.93 2.80 -7.37
C THR A 13 -18.89 1.69 -7.41
N LEU A 14 -17.95 1.67 -6.46
CA LEU A 14 -16.99 0.58 -6.31
C LEU A 14 -17.68 -0.76 -6.05
N ARG A 15 -18.66 -0.80 -5.14
CA ARG A 15 -19.44 -2.00 -4.84
C ARG A 15 -20.12 -2.58 -6.08
N VAL A 16 -20.72 -1.72 -6.91
CA VAL A 16 -21.33 -2.11 -8.19
C VAL A 16 -20.28 -2.67 -9.16
N SER A 17 -19.10 -2.07 -9.25
CA SER A 17 -18.01 -2.59 -10.09
C SER A 17 -17.54 -3.98 -9.64
N LEU A 18 -17.38 -4.18 -8.32
CA LEU A 18 -17.00 -5.46 -7.73
C LEU A 18 -18.07 -6.55 -7.94
N GLU A 19 -19.35 -6.21 -7.78
CA GLU A 19 -20.47 -7.13 -8.05
C GLU A 19 -20.54 -7.56 -9.52
N LYS A 20 -20.36 -6.61 -10.45
CA LYS A 20 -20.29 -6.92 -11.89
C LYS A 20 -19.13 -7.85 -12.22
N ALA A 21 -18.04 -7.78 -11.47
CA ALA A 21 -16.88 -8.67 -11.59
C ALA A 21 -17.05 -10.01 -10.85
N GLY A 22 -18.14 -10.22 -10.12
CA GLY A 22 -18.44 -11.44 -9.38
C GLY A 22 -17.77 -11.55 -8.00
N VAL A 23 -17.24 -10.45 -7.45
CA VAL A 23 -16.70 -10.42 -6.08
C VAL A 23 -17.86 -10.32 -5.10
N ALA A 24 -17.98 -11.27 -4.16
CA ALA A 24 -19.06 -11.26 -3.18
C ALA A 24 -18.93 -10.09 -2.16
N ALA A 25 -20.04 -9.71 -1.52
CA ALA A 25 -20.08 -8.56 -0.61
C ALA A 25 -19.39 -8.82 0.74
N ASP A 26 -19.25 -10.09 1.12
CA ASP A 26 -18.60 -10.56 2.34
C ASP A 26 -17.09 -10.81 2.16
N VAL A 27 -16.57 -10.71 0.93
CA VAL A 27 -15.13 -10.70 0.68
C VAL A 27 -14.53 -9.46 1.31
N LYS A 28 -13.64 -9.67 2.28
CA LYS A 28 -12.89 -8.61 2.96
C LYS A 28 -11.39 -8.90 2.93
N ALA A 29 -10.61 -7.83 2.98
CA ALA A 29 -9.16 -7.85 3.10
C ALA A 29 -8.70 -6.56 3.79
N GLU A 30 -7.79 -6.67 4.75
CA GLU A 30 -7.21 -5.47 5.37
C GLU A 30 -6.38 -4.67 4.36
N LEU A 31 -6.53 -3.35 4.38
CA LEU A 31 -5.87 -2.47 3.41
C LEU A 31 -4.74 -1.67 4.03
N ILE A 32 -3.56 -1.80 3.44
CA ILE A 32 -2.45 -0.87 3.65
C ILE A 32 -2.27 0.00 2.42
N PHE A 33 -2.00 1.28 2.66
CA PHE A 33 -1.47 2.24 1.71
C PHE A 33 -0.01 2.55 2.06
N ASP A 34 0.92 2.01 1.27
CA ASP A 34 2.35 2.34 1.40
C ASP A 34 2.63 3.59 0.55
N MET A 35 3.14 4.63 1.19
CA MET A 35 3.49 5.90 0.57
C MET A 35 5.00 6.09 0.54
N ASP A 36 5.56 6.11 -0.67
CA ASP A 36 6.93 6.57 -0.91
C ASP A 36 7.07 8.02 -0.44
N VAL A 37 8.07 8.32 0.37
CA VAL A 37 8.41 9.68 0.83
C VAL A 37 9.82 10.09 0.40
N SER A 38 10.32 9.51 -0.68
CA SER A 38 11.58 9.86 -1.31
C SER A 38 11.56 11.28 -1.87
N GLY A 39 12.77 11.83 -2.10
CA GLY A 39 12.90 13.22 -2.52
C GLY A 39 12.32 13.52 -3.90
N SER A 40 12.16 12.52 -4.77
CA SER A 40 11.56 12.72 -6.10
C SER A 40 10.05 13.01 -6.02
N PHE A 41 9.38 12.54 -4.97
CA PHE A 41 7.93 12.67 -4.81
C PHE A 41 7.51 13.85 -3.89
N GLU A 42 8.49 14.66 -3.43
CA GLU A 42 8.26 15.76 -2.49
C GLU A 42 7.19 16.74 -3.00
N HIS A 43 7.19 17.04 -4.30
CA HIS A 43 6.31 18.04 -4.90
C HIS A 43 4.84 17.64 -4.79
N GLU A 44 4.50 16.42 -5.21
CA GLU A 44 3.15 15.86 -5.19
C GLU A 44 2.63 15.67 -3.76
N HIS A 45 3.52 15.53 -2.79
CA HIS A 45 3.16 15.58 -1.38
C HIS A 45 2.84 16.98 -0.89
N GLU A 46 3.72 17.95 -1.14
CA GLU A 46 3.55 19.32 -0.64
C GLU A 46 2.35 20.03 -1.28
N GLU A 47 2.09 19.78 -2.56
CA GLU A 47 0.92 20.31 -3.27
C GLU A 47 -0.39 19.56 -2.94
N GLY A 48 -0.29 18.41 -2.28
CA GLY A 48 -1.43 17.66 -1.77
C GLY A 48 -2.06 16.69 -2.77
N THR A 49 -1.46 16.48 -3.95
CA THR A 49 -1.90 15.49 -4.93
C THR A 49 -1.92 14.07 -4.35
N THR A 50 -0.91 13.69 -3.58
CA THR A 50 -0.92 12.40 -2.85
C THR A 50 -1.96 12.32 -1.74
N SER A 51 -2.37 13.47 -1.15
CA SER A 51 -3.53 13.50 -0.25
C SER A 51 -4.83 13.24 -1.01
N ARG A 52 -5.00 13.85 -2.19
CA ARG A 52 -6.13 13.55 -3.06
C ARG A 52 -6.13 12.08 -3.48
N LEU A 53 -4.97 11.50 -3.80
CA LEU A 53 -4.86 10.07 -4.12
C LEU A 53 -5.40 9.18 -3.01
N ILE A 54 -4.93 9.34 -1.76
CA ILE A 54 -5.42 8.51 -0.66
C ILE A 54 -6.92 8.77 -0.39
N GLU A 55 -7.41 10.01 -0.53
CA GLU A 55 -8.85 10.31 -0.46
C GLU A 55 -9.68 9.54 -1.50
N ARG A 56 -9.17 9.42 -2.73
CA ARG A 56 -9.80 8.64 -3.81
C ARG A 56 -9.79 7.12 -3.54
N LEU A 57 -8.89 6.65 -2.67
CA LEU A 57 -8.78 5.24 -2.30
C LEU A 57 -9.57 4.87 -1.03
N VAL A 58 -9.98 5.83 -0.20
CA VAL A 58 -10.83 5.58 0.98
C VAL A 58 -12.08 4.73 0.69
N PRO A 59 -12.78 4.89 -0.46
CA PRO A 59 -13.87 3.99 -0.82
C PRO A 59 -13.50 2.50 -0.86
N PHE A 60 -12.24 2.15 -1.18
CA PHE A 60 -11.75 0.77 -1.09
C PHE A 60 -11.69 0.30 0.35
N GLY A 61 -11.19 1.13 1.28
CA GLY A 61 -11.27 0.89 2.72
C GLY A 61 -12.71 0.60 3.15
N MET A 62 -13.64 1.49 2.79
CA MET A 62 -15.05 1.36 3.16
C MET A 62 -15.70 0.04 2.69
N GLU A 63 -15.35 -0.44 1.48
CA GLU A 63 -15.99 -1.61 0.87
C GLU A 63 -15.25 -2.94 1.09
N LEU A 64 -13.93 -2.92 1.25
CA LEU A 64 -13.10 -4.13 1.31
C LEU A 64 -12.44 -4.34 2.68
N ASP A 65 -12.15 -3.28 3.44
CA ASP A 65 -11.57 -3.42 4.78
C ASP A 65 -12.62 -3.89 5.79
N PRO A 66 -12.31 -4.86 6.68
CA PRO A 66 -13.19 -5.25 7.77
C PRO A 66 -13.68 -4.10 8.66
N ASP A 67 -12.86 -3.08 8.93
CA ASP A 67 -13.22 -1.95 9.80
C ASP A 67 -13.54 -0.65 9.05
N GLY A 68 -13.43 -0.69 7.71
CA GLY A 68 -13.73 0.43 6.82
C GLY A 68 -12.63 1.49 6.74
N ARG A 69 -11.44 1.23 7.30
CA ARG A 69 -10.29 2.15 7.34
C ARG A 69 -9.13 1.54 6.56
N MET A 70 -8.12 2.36 6.26
CA MET A 70 -6.88 1.89 5.64
C MET A 70 -5.69 2.27 6.52
N ASP A 71 -4.80 1.34 6.79
CA ASP A 71 -3.53 1.63 7.44
C ASP A 71 -2.60 2.37 6.48
N VAL A 72 -1.89 3.39 6.97
CA VAL A 72 -0.97 4.19 6.19
C VAL A 72 0.45 3.94 6.68
N PHE A 73 1.29 3.45 5.78
CA PHE A 73 2.71 3.31 6.00
C PHE A 73 3.48 4.26 5.10
N THR A 74 4.60 4.77 5.59
CA THR A 74 5.54 5.54 4.76
C THR A 74 6.85 4.79 4.65
N PHE A 75 7.56 4.97 3.54
CA PHE A 75 8.88 4.38 3.35
C PHE A 75 9.78 5.27 2.49
N SER A 76 11.08 5.10 2.65
CA SER A 76 12.11 5.63 1.74
C SER A 76 13.29 4.66 1.74
N ASP A 77 14.53 5.12 1.95
CA ASP A 77 15.69 4.24 2.04
C ASP A 77 15.88 3.67 3.46
N GLY A 78 16.10 2.36 3.51
CA GLY A 78 16.48 1.63 4.71
C GLY A 78 15.37 1.41 5.74
N LYS A 79 15.61 0.47 6.66
CA LYS A 79 14.64 0.02 7.65
C LYS A 79 14.01 1.13 8.52
N ARG A 80 14.76 2.20 8.83
CA ARG A 80 14.33 3.24 9.77
C ARG A 80 13.32 4.21 9.17
N SER A 81 13.23 4.30 7.83
CA SER A 81 12.25 5.15 7.16
C SER A 81 10.84 4.57 7.20
N VAL A 82 10.71 3.26 7.46
CA VAL A 82 9.41 2.60 7.51
C VAL A 82 8.65 2.99 8.77
N GLN A 83 7.53 3.69 8.59
CA GLN A 83 6.68 4.14 9.69
C GLN A 83 5.24 3.74 9.46
N HIS A 84 4.56 3.25 10.50
CA HIS A 84 3.11 3.18 10.54
C HIS A 84 2.60 4.54 11.04
N VAL A 85 2.02 5.33 10.15
CA VAL A 85 1.57 6.70 10.43
C VAL A 85 0.24 6.71 11.20
N GLY A 86 -0.59 5.71 10.93
CA GLY A 86 -1.91 5.55 11.52
C GLY A 86 -2.89 4.97 10.52
N THR A 87 -4.18 5.20 10.74
CA THR A 87 -5.25 4.83 9.79
C THR A 87 -5.83 6.07 9.14
N VAL A 88 -6.34 5.94 7.92
CA VAL A 88 -7.20 6.93 7.27
C VAL A 88 -8.63 6.42 7.16
N ALA A 89 -9.59 7.30 7.36
CA ALA A 89 -11.02 7.02 7.36
C ALA A 89 -11.80 8.17 6.66
N PRO A 90 -13.09 7.97 6.30
CA PRO A 90 -13.86 8.98 5.57
C PRO A 90 -14.00 10.34 6.25
N ASP A 91 -13.87 10.39 7.58
CA ASP A 91 -13.99 11.61 8.38
C ASP A 91 -12.67 12.40 8.52
N ASP A 92 -11.52 11.76 8.29
CA ASP A 92 -10.20 12.38 8.44
C ASP A 92 -9.31 12.34 7.18
N CYS A 93 -9.80 11.80 6.06
CA CYS A 93 -9.01 11.60 4.85
C CYS A 93 -8.57 12.88 4.15
N ARG A 94 -9.38 13.95 4.21
CA ARG A 94 -9.08 15.20 3.51
C ARG A 94 -7.70 15.68 3.89
N GLY A 95 -6.74 15.86 2.98
CA GLY A 95 -5.40 16.41 3.30
C GLY A 95 -4.56 15.55 4.25
N TYR A 96 -4.82 14.23 4.34
CA TYR A 96 -4.18 13.34 5.31
C TYR A 96 -2.65 13.33 5.20
N ILE A 97 -2.10 13.18 4.00
CA ILE A 97 -0.64 13.10 3.77
C ILE A 97 0.03 14.43 4.16
N VAL A 98 -0.54 15.57 3.75
CA VAL A 98 0.00 16.89 4.09
C VAL A 98 0.08 17.12 5.61
N ARG A 99 -0.94 16.68 6.35
CA ARG A 99 -0.98 16.86 7.81
C ARG A 99 -0.05 15.93 8.57
N ASN A 100 0.02 14.66 8.15
CA ASN A 100 0.60 13.59 8.97
C ASN A 100 1.98 13.15 8.49
N VAL A 101 2.32 13.35 7.21
CA VAL A 101 3.52 12.80 6.58
C VAL A 101 4.55 13.87 6.24
N VAL A 102 4.14 14.92 5.51
CA VAL A 102 5.04 15.95 4.98
C VAL A 102 5.93 16.51 6.10
N LYS A 103 7.26 16.34 5.96
CA LYS A 103 8.29 16.81 6.91
C LYS A 103 8.12 16.32 8.36
N ARG A 104 7.41 15.21 8.57
CA ARG A 104 7.06 14.68 9.91
C ARG A 104 7.51 13.25 10.17
N VAL A 105 7.83 12.49 9.12
CA VAL A 105 8.25 11.09 9.25
C VAL A 105 9.76 10.94 9.02
N PRO A 106 10.43 10.03 9.76
CA PRO A 106 11.76 9.55 9.40
C PRO A 106 11.84 9.14 7.93
N GLY A 107 12.93 9.53 7.26
CA GLY A 107 13.15 9.18 5.86
C GLY A 107 12.51 10.12 4.84
N TRP A 108 11.83 11.19 5.27
CA TRP A 108 11.36 12.26 4.38
C TRP A 108 12.48 12.80 3.48
N ASN A 109 12.22 12.87 2.18
CA ASN A 109 13.18 13.20 1.12
C ASN A 109 14.40 12.27 1.06
N GLY A 110 14.22 11.00 1.41
CA GLY A 110 15.25 9.96 1.31
C GLY A 110 15.39 9.38 -0.11
N GLY A 111 16.06 8.23 -0.18
CA GLY A 111 16.06 7.36 -1.36
C GLY A 111 14.88 6.40 -1.35
N THR A 112 14.96 5.31 -2.13
CA THR A 112 13.81 4.44 -2.39
C THR A 112 14.20 2.97 -2.25
N THR A 113 13.76 2.31 -1.18
CA THR A 113 13.93 0.85 -0.99
C THR A 113 12.61 0.19 -0.59
N TYR A 114 12.12 -0.75 -1.40
CA TYR A 114 10.79 -1.34 -1.22
C TYR A 114 10.78 -2.44 -0.17
N SER A 115 11.86 -3.21 -0.07
CA SER A 115 11.86 -4.45 0.70
C SER A 115 11.51 -4.26 2.17
N TYR A 116 11.92 -3.15 2.79
CA TYR A 116 11.70 -2.92 4.22
C TYR A 116 10.22 -2.69 4.56
N VAL A 117 9.48 -1.97 3.73
CA VAL A 117 8.05 -1.74 4.00
C VAL A 117 7.23 -3.00 3.66
N LEU A 118 7.59 -3.73 2.59
CA LEU A 118 6.93 -5.01 2.27
C LEU A 118 7.10 -6.04 3.40
N GLU A 119 8.31 -6.15 3.96
CA GLU A 119 8.56 -6.97 5.15
C GLU A 119 7.71 -6.49 6.33
N ARG A 120 7.67 -5.18 6.58
CA ARG A 120 6.91 -4.59 7.69
C ARG A 120 5.40 -4.82 7.58
N ASN A 121 4.86 -4.81 6.37
CA ASN A 121 3.45 -5.08 6.09
C ASN A 121 3.12 -6.55 6.38
N LEU A 122 3.95 -7.48 5.91
CA LEU A 122 3.79 -8.90 6.22
C LEU A 122 3.89 -9.19 7.72
N GLN A 123 4.75 -8.48 8.45
CA GLN A 123 4.79 -8.54 9.92
C GLN A 123 3.52 -7.97 10.55
N HIS A 124 3.03 -6.82 10.02
CA HIS A 124 1.82 -6.16 10.52
C HIS A 124 0.60 -7.10 10.40
N PHE A 125 0.47 -7.79 9.26
CA PHE A 125 -0.58 -8.75 8.97
C PHE A 125 -0.38 -10.14 9.60
N GLY A 126 0.72 -10.38 10.32
CA GLY A 126 0.99 -11.64 11.02
C GLY A 126 1.54 -12.79 10.15
N TRP A 127 1.94 -12.51 8.91
CA TRP A 127 2.57 -13.49 8.01
C TRP A 127 4.07 -13.68 8.29
N LEU A 128 4.72 -12.62 8.78
CA LEU A 128 6.07 -12.65 9.31
C LEU A 128 6.06 -12.39 10.82
N PRO A 129 7.08 -12.87 11.57
CA PRO A 129 7.14 -12.64 13.00
C PRO A 129 7.34 -11.15 13.30
N ALA A 130 6.72 -10.67 14.36
CA ALA A 130 6.89 -9.29 14.79
C ALA A 130 8.37 -8.98 15.03
N GLU A 131 8.79 -7.75 14.71
CA GLU A 131 10.10 -7.26 15.09
C GLU A 131 10.34 -7.54 16.58
N ALA A 132 11.41 -8.26 16.90
CA ALA A 132 11.78 -8.50 18.29
C ALA A 132 12.04 -7.15 18.96
N GLY A 133 11.03 -6.65 19.71
CA GLY A 133 11.10 -5.44 20.52
C GLY A 133 11.98 -5.60 21.76
N GLY A 134 13.09 -6.32 21.62
CA GLY A 134 14.04 -6.61 22.68
C GLY A 134 14.88 -5.39 23.01
N GLY A 135 14.39 -4.59 23.96
CA GLY A 135 15.23 -3.62 24.65
C GLY A 135 16.52 -4.28 25.15
N PHE A 136 17.57 -3.49 25.33
CA PHE A 136 18.94 -3.88 25.70
C PHE A 136 19.06 -4.96 26.81
N LEU A 137 18.03 -5.11 27.64
CA LEU A 137 17.86 -6.12 28.68
C LEU A 137 17.66 -7.57 28.17
N SER A 138 16.92 -7.81 27.09
CA SER A 138 16.64 -9.19 26.63
C SER A 138 17.89 -9.85 26.04
N ARG A 139 18.72 -9.06 25.36
CA ARG A 139 20.02 -9.51 24.80
C ARG A 139 21.05 -9.83 25.88
N PHE A 140 20.90 -9.26 27.09
CA PHE A 140 21.79 -9.51 28.23
C PHE A 140 21.44 -10.79 29.00
N PHE A 141 20.23 -11.36 28.82
CA PHE A 141 19.77 -12.52 29.58
C PHE A 141 19.75 -13.86 28.83
N GLY A 142 20.21 -13.92 27.58
CA GLY A 142 20.44 -15.19 26.88
C GLY A 142 19.21 -16.09 26.68
N VAL A 143 18.00 -15.60 26.97
CA VAL A 143 16.75 -16.31 26.70
C VAL A 143 16.39 -16.06 25.24
N GLY A 144 16.55 -17.08 24.39
CA GLY A 144 16.02 -17.04 23.03
C GLY A 144 14.50 -16.84 23.09
N GLN A 145 14.01 -15.71 22.61
CA GLN A 145 12.58 -15.50 22.42
C GLN A 145 12.17 -16.21 21.13
N GLU A 146 11.20 -17.13 21.25
CA GLU A 146 10.51 -17.66 20.07
C GLU A 146 9.86 -16.51 19.29
N PRO A 147 9.91 -16.54 17.95
CA PRO A 147 9.28 -15.52 17.13
C PRO A 147 7.78 -15.43 17.40
N GLU A 148 7.31 -14.24 17.77
CA GLU A 148 5.90 -13.98 18.04
C GLU A 148 5.16 -13.62 16.74
N PHE A 149 4.14 -14.39 16.40
CA PHE A 149 3.27 -14.13 15.24
C PHE A 149 1.94 -13.53 15.69
N ARG A 150 1.45 -12.55 14.94
CA ARG A 150 0.08 -12.06 15.06
C ARG A 150 -0.88 -13.00 14.33
N THR A 151 -2.18 -12.82 14.56
CA THR A 151 -3.21 -13.47 13.75
C THR A 151 -3.03 -13.07 12.28
N LYS A 152 -2.92 -14.08 11.41
CA LYS A 152 -2.79 -13.89 9.96
C LYS A 152 -4.04 -13.25 9.38
N LYS A 153 -3.85 -12.16 8.63
CA LYS A 153 -4.92 -11.39 8.00
C LYS A 153 -4.82 -11.49 6.49
N ARG A 154 -5.97 -11.66 5.83
CA ARG A 154 -6.08 -11.53 4.38
C ARG A 154 -6.01 -10.04 4.04
N SER A 155 -5.16 -9.65 3.09
CA SER A 155 -4.80 -8.23 2.93
C SER A 155 -4.51 -7.80 1.50
N ILE A 156 -4.68 -6.50 1.24
CA ILE A 156 -4.27 -5.82 0.03
C ILE A 156 -3.30 -4.70 0.43
N VAL A 157 -2.13 -4.66 -0.20
CA VAL A 157 -1.19 -3.55 -0.09
C VAL A 157 -1.29 -2.73 -1.37
N ILE A 158 -1.69 -1.47 -1.26
CA ILE A 158 -1.60 -0.49 -2.34
C ILE A 158 -0.28 0.25 -2.14
N PHE A 159 0.71 -0.06 -2.95
CA PHE A 159 2.06 0.46 -2.85
C PHE A 159 2.25 1.59 -3.86
N VAL A 160 2.44 2.82 -3.41
CA VAL A 160 2.58 3.99 -4.31
C VAL A 160 4.01 4.51 -4.29
N THR A 161 4.58 4.71 -5.47
CA THR A 161 5.93 5.26 -5.69
C THR A 161 5.98 6.00 -7.02
N ASP A 162 6.83 7.01 -7.13
CA ASP A 162 7.13 7.75 -8.37
C ASP A 162 8.43 7.30 -9.04
N GLY A 163 9.21 6.47 -8.36
CA GLY A 163 10.55 6.07 -8.76
C GLY A 163 10.72 4.57 -8.97
N GLU A 164 11.96 4.18 -9.24
CA GLU A 164 12.37 2.78 -9.27
C GLU A 164 12.98 2.40 -7.92
N ASN A 165 12.88 1.12 -7.58
CA ASN A 165 13.57 0.59 -6.42
C ASN A 165 15.09 0.72 -6.61
N ASP A 166 15.83 1.04 -5.55
CA ASP A 166 17.29 1.02 -5.59
C ASP A 166 17.79 -0.36 -6.07
N PRO A 167 18.69 -0.44 -7.07
CA PRO A 167 19.19 -1.72 -7.60
C PRO A 167 19.78 -2.65 -6.54
N SER A 168 20.36 -2.10 -5.47
CA SER A 168 20.89 -2.89 -4.35
C SER A 168 19.79 -3.56 -3.52
N ASP A 169 18.55 -3.08 -3.60
CA ASP A 169 17.38 -3.61 -2.89
C ASP A 169 16.56 -4.63 -3.71
N HIS A 170 16.80 -4.72 -5.02
CA HIS A 170 16.03 -5.59 -5.94
C HIS A 170 16.01 -7.05 -5.47
N GLY A 171 17.18 -7.59 -5.10
CA GLY A 171 17.29 -8.99 -4.66
C GLY A 171 16.47 -9.28 -3.40
N ARG A 172 16.46 -8.35 -2.44
CA ARG A 172 15.70 -8.51 -1.19
C ARG A 172 14.20 -8.37 -1.43
N THR A 173 13.79 -7.42 -2.26
CA THR A 173 12.38 -7.26 -2.64
C THR A 173 11.83 -8.51 -3.36
N ILE A 174 12.58 -9.04 -4.34
CA ILE A 174 12.21 -10.30 -5.01
C ILE A 174 12.09 -11.45 -4.01
N GLN A 175 13.06 -11.57 -3.09
CA GLN A 175 13.03 -12.63 -2.07
C GLN A 175 11.78 -12.54 -1.19
N ILE A 176 11.40 -11.35 -0.71
CA ILE A 176 10.22 -11.18 0.15
C ILE A 176 8.94 -11.60 -0.58
N LEU A 177 8.76 -11.15 -1.82
CA LEU A 177 7.58 -11.48 -2.64
C LEU A 177 7.54 -12.98 -2.99
N GLU A 178 8.69 -13.56 -3.37
CA GLU A 178 8.81 -15.00 -3.66
C GLU A 178 8.49 -15.85 -2.44
N GLU A 179 9.00 -15.47 -1.27
CA GLU A 179 8.70 -16.19 -0.05
C GLU A 179 7.23 -16.03 0.37
N SER A 180 6.64 -14.85 0.17
CA SER A 180 5.20 -14.60 0.40
C SER A 180 4.34 -15.50 -0.46
N GLU A 181 4.62 -15.59 -1.77
CA GLU A 181 3.89 -16.47 -2.68
C GLU A 181 4.09 -17.95 -2.31
N ARG A 182 5.34 -18.35 -2.03
CA ARG A 182 5.68 -19.74 -1.67
C ARG A 182 5.00 -20.20 -0.38
N ARG A 183 4.84 -19.30 0.61
CA ARG A 183 4.10 -19.59 1.85
C ARG A 183 2.59 -19.65 1.66
N GLY A 184 2.08 -19.12 0.54
CA GLY A 184 0.64 -18.96 0.33
C GLY A 184 0.05 -17.86 1.21
N ASP A 185 0.82 -16.81 1.48
CA ASP A 185 0.33 -15.66 2.24
C ASP A 185 -0.86 -15.04 1.50
N GLN A 186 -1.98 -14.83 2.18
CA GLN A 186 -3.17 -14.22 1.58
C GLN A 186 -3.00 -12.69 1.51
N VAL A 187 -1.96 -12.24 0.81
CA VAL A 187 -1.65 -10.83 0.60
C VAL A 187 -1.50 -10.56 -0.89
N TYR A 188 -2.21 -9.56 -1.39
CA TYR A 188 -2.06 -9.05 -2.75
C TYR A 188 -1.32 -7.70 -2.73
N PHE A 189 -0.30 -7.55 -3.56
CA PHE A 189 0.48 -6.33 -3.69
C PHE A 189 0.11 -5.62 -4.99
N LEU A 190 -0.54 -4.46 -4.91
CA LEU A 190 -0.82 -3.61 -6.05
C LEU A 190 0.19 -2.46 -6.06
N PHE A 191 1.17 -2.53 -6.94
CA PHE A 191 2.11 -1.44 -7.16
C PHE A 191 1.51 -0.38 -8.08
N VAL A 192 1.53 0.87 -7.65
CA VAL A 192 1.07 2.04 -8.36
C VAL A 192 2.29 2.92 -8.62
N GLY A 193 2.83 2.84 -9.84
CA GLY A 193 3.91 3.71 -10.29
C GLY A 193 3.33 5.03 -10.81
N ALA A 194 3.52 6.13 -10.10
CA ALA A 194 2.95 7.44 -10.41
C ALA A 194 4.06 8.43 -10.80
N CYS A 195 4.31 8.60 -12.09
CA CYS A 195 5.38 9.48 -12.56
C CYS A 195 4.99 10.20 -13.84
N GLU A 196 5.17 11.53 -13.85
CA GLU A 196 4.98 12.37 -15.04
C GLU A 196 6.06 12.17 -16.11
N HIS A 197 7.21 11.61 -15.73
CA HIS A 197 8.38 11.45 -16.58
C HIS A 197 8.47 10.04 -17.21
N ASP A 198 9.41 9.88 -18.15
CA ASP A 198 9.72 8.63 -18.87
C ASP A 198 10.38 7.53 -18.00
N VAL A 199 9.95 7.38 -16.75
CA VAL A 199 10.34 6.23 -15.92
C VAL A 199 9.71 4.96 -16.50
N ASP A 200 10.52 3.96 -16.82
CA ASP A 200 10.03 2.72 -17.45
C ASP A 200 9.22 1.85 -16.48
N PHE A 201 9.54 1.96 -15.18
CA PHE A 201 9.05 1.06 -14.12
C PHE A 201 9.37 -0.41 -14.43
N GLY A 202 10.55 -0.66 -15.00
CA GLY A 202 11.03 -1.97 -15.42
C GLY A 202 11.09 -2.95 -14.26
N PHE A 203 11.48 -2.50 -13.05
CA PHE A 203 11.49 -3.38 -11.88
C PHE A 203 10.07 -3.73 -11.42
N LEU A 204 9.15 -2.75 -11.35
CA LEU A 204 7.74 -3.02 -11.01
C LEU A 204 7.07 -3.96 -12.01
N ARG A 205 7.31 -3.75 -13.31
CA ARG A 205 6.82 -4.67 -14.36
C ARG A 205 7.42 -6.06 -14.22
N HIS A 206 8.70 -6.16 -13.86
CA HIS A 206 9.37 -7.44 -13.66
C HIS A 206 8.74 -8.24 -12.51
N ILE A 207 8.52 -7.62 -11.34
CA ILE A 207 7.93 -8.32 -10.19
C ILE A 207 6.45 -8.68 -10.44
N ALA A 208 5.69 -7.80 -11.09
CA ALA A 208 4.29 -8.07 -11.43
C ALA A 208 4.14 -9.20 -12.47
N ALA A 209 5.06 -9.30 -13.43
CA ALA A 209 5.06 -10.42 -14.36
C ALA A 209 5.52 -11.74 -13.72
N ARG A 210 6.25 -11.68 -12.61
CA ARG A 210 6.86 -12.84 -11.95
C ARG A 210 5.94 -13.52 -10.93
N PHE A 211 5.18 -12.75 -10.16
CA PHE A 211 4.41 -13.26 -9.02
C PHE A 211 2.91 -13.09 -9.24
N ARG A 212 2.11 -14.10 -8.88
CA ARG A 212 0.65 -14.12 -9.15
C ARG A 212 -0.19 -13.27 -8.20
N ASN A 213 0.41 -12.78 -7.13
CA ASN A 213 -0.22 -11.91 -6.14
C ASN A 213 0.36 -10.50 -6.20
N THR A 214 0.87 -10.07 -7.36
CA THR A 214 1.55 -8.79 -7.54
C THR A 214 1.07 -8.14 -8.84
N GLY A 215 0.23 -7.12 -8.71
CA GLY A 215 -0.21 -6.30 -9.84
C GLY A 215 0.59 -5.02 -9.98
N VAL A 216 0.55 -4.41 -11.17
CA VAL A 216 1.09 -3.07 -11.40
C VAL A 216 0.12 -2.19 -12.19
N VAL A 217 -0.04 -0.94 -11.77
CA VAL A 217 -0.74 0.13 -12.47
C VAL A 217 0.24 1.29 -12.63
N ILE A 218 0.40 1.78 -13.86
CA ILE A 218 1.28 2.92 -14.14
C ILE A 218 0.43 4.14 -14.47
N ILE A 219 0.57 5.17 -13.64
CA ILE A 219 -0.12 6.45 -13.75
C ILE A 219 0.90 7.47 -14.26
N ARG A 220 0.69 7.95 -15.49
CA ARG A 220 1.58 8.92 -16.15
C ARG A 220 1.25 10.37 -15.82
N ASP A 221 0.11 10.61 -15.21
CA ASP A 221 -0.37 11.93 -14.81
C ASP A 221 -1.23 11.73 -13.57
N LEU A 222 -0.62 11.97 -12.40
CA LEU A 222 -1.27 11.71 -11.13
C LEU A 222 -2.37 12.73 -10.85
N ASP A 223 -2.19 13.97 -11.29
CA ASP A 223 -3.21 15.01 -11.18
C ASP A 223 -4.45 14.66 -12.01
N ALA A 224 -4.29 14.25 -13.27
CA ALA A 224 -5.41 13.80 -14.09
C ALA A 224 -6.06 12.52 -13.52
N PHE A 225 -5.25 11.63 -12.94
CA PHE A 225 -5.76 10.39 -12.35
C PHE A 225 -6.70 10.63 -11.16
N VAL A 226 -6.35 11.55 -10.26
CA VAL A 226 -7.21 11.85 -9.09
C VAL A 226 -8.51 12.58 -9.46
N GLU A 227 -8.57 13.13 -10.67
CA GLU A 227 -9.76 13.79 -11.23
C GLU A 227 -10.63 12.86 -12.11
N LEU A 228 -10.24 11.58 -12.28
CA LEU A 228 -11.06 10.60 -13.00
C LEU A 228 -12.43 10.38 -12.33
N SER A 229 -13.39 9.92 -13.13
CA SER A 229 -14.65 9.41 -12.55
C SER A 229 -14.39 8.17 -11.70
N ASP A 230 -15.30 7.89 -10.77
CA ASP A 230 -15.20 6.70 -9.91
C ASP A 230 -15.13 5.41 -10.73
N GLU A 231 -15.91 5.31 -11.81
CA GLU A 231 -15.88 4.15 -12.71
C GLU A 231 -14.55 4.01 -13.45
N GLN A 232 -13.97 5.13 -13.93
CA GLN A 232 -12.69 5.11 -14.63
C GLN A 232 -11.55 4.71 -13.68
N LEU A 233 -11.52 5.30 -12.49
CA LEU A 233 -10.54 4.96 -11.45
C LEU A 233 -10.65 3.50 -11.05
N ASN A 234 -11.88 3.01 -10.80
CA ASN A 234 -12.12 1.61 -10.46
C ASN A 234 -11.67 0.67 -11.59
N THR A 235 -11.92 1.03 -12.85
CA THR A 235 -11.48 0.23 -14.01
C THR A 235 -9.97 0.12 -14.09
N GLN A 236 -9.22 1.16 -13.73
CA GLN A 236 -7.77 1.12 -13.74
C GLN A 236 -7.18 0.32 -12.56
N LEU A 237 -7.76 0.44 -11.36
CA LEU A 237 -7.25 -0.23 -10.17
C LEU A 237 -7.70 -1.68 -10.01
N LEU A 238 -8.93 -2.00 -10.44
CA LEU A 238 -9.49 -3.36 -10.38
C LEU A 238 -9.07 -4.18 -11.60
N GLY A 239 -7.76 -4.36 -11.77
CA GLY A 239 -7.21 -5.27 -12.78
C GLY A 239 -7.74 -6.69 -12.61
N SER A 240 -7.73 -7.48 -13.69
CA SER A 240 -8.24 -8.86 -13.68
C SER A 240 -7.56 -9.73 -12.61
N GLU A 241 -6.27 -9.53 -12.38
CA GLU A 241 -5.50 -10.26 -11.36
C GLU A 241 -6.00 -9.98 -9.94
N LEU A 242 -6.20 -8.70 -9.57
CA LEU A 242 -6.76 -8.33 -8.27
C LEU A 242 -8.18 -8.88 -8.12
N LEU A 243 -9.01 -8.79 -9.17
CA LEU A 243 -10.36 -9.33 -9.14
C LEU A 243 -10.38 -10.85 -8.97
N ASP A 244 -9.49 -11.57 -9.65
CA ASP A 244 -9.37 -13.01 -9.54
C ASP A 244 -8.89 -13.42 -8.14
N TRP A 245 -7.92 -12.70 -7.57
CA TRP A 245 -7.50 -12.88 -6.18
C TRP A 245 -8.61 -12.54 -5.17
N LEU A 246 -9.45 -11.55 -5.47
CA LEU A 246 -10.61 -11.23 -4.63
C LEU A 246 -11.65 -12.35 -4.61
N LYS A 247 -11.71 -13.20 -5.65
CA LYS A 247 -12.64 -14.32 -5.77
C LYS A 247 -12.07 -15.66 -5.27
N SER A 248 -10.76 -15.75 -5.07
CA SER A 248 -10.06 -17.00 -4.70
C SER A 248 -10.24 -17.41 -3.25
#